data_AF-A0A850ZPQ8-F1
#
_entry.id   AF-A0A850ZPQ8-F1
#
_cell.length_a   1.000
_cell.length_b   1.000
_cell.length_c   1.000
_cell.angle_alpha   90.00
_cell.angle_beta   90.00
_cell.angle_gamma   90.00
#
_symmetry.space_group_name_H-M   'P 1'
#
loop_
_entity.id
_entity.type
_entity.pdbx_description
1 polymer ?
#
loop_
_entity_poly.entity_id
_entity_poly.type
_entity_poly.pdbx_seq_one_letter_code
_entity_poly.pdbx_strand_id
1 'polypeptide(L)'
;MAEPSLPLSFLCLLALSSACYIQNCPRGGKRALADTALRQCMPCGPGNRGNCFGPGICCGAELGCYLGTAETRRCAEEDYLPSPCQAGGQPCGSGGRCAAPGICCTAETCAMDAGCLDEGSDGAQEVAEKNLTVLDGSAGDLLLKLMHLANRQQQQQQ
;
A
#
# COMPACT_ATOMS: atom_id res chain seq x y z
N MET A 1 42.88 52.24 -1.46
CA MET A 1 42.42 51.64 -0.19
C MET A 1 41.13 50.92 -0.54
N ALA A 2 41.22 49.61 -0.77
CA ALA A 2 40.05 48.81 -1.09
C ALA A 2 39.26 48.63 0.20
N GLU A 3 38.07 49.20 0.23
CA GLU A 3 37.12 49.10 1.34
C GLU A 3 36.93 47.61 1.71
N PRO A 4 37.38 47.16 2.90
CA PRO A 4 37.24 45.76 3.32
C PRO A 4 35.76 45.35 3.52
N SER A 5 34.83 46.29 3.40
CA SER A 5 33.39 46.10 3.54
C SER A 5 32.80 45.23 2.43
N LEU A 6 33.29 45.33 1.19
CA LEU A 6 32.79 44.53 0.06
C LEU A 6 33.05 43.01 0.21
N PRO A 7 34.28 42.54 0.43
CA PRO A 7 34.54 41.10 0.59
C PRO A 7 33.86 40.53 1.85
N LEU A 8 33.77 41.31 2.93
CA LEU A 8 33.08 40.91 4.16
C LEU A 8 31.57 40.74 3.94
N SER A 9 30.96 41.64 3.15
CA SER A 9 29.54 41.58 2.79
C SER A 9 29.23 40.34 1.94
N PHE A 10 30.09 40.00 0.98
CA PHE A 10 29.94 38.79 0.18
C PHE A 10 30.04 37.51 1.03
N LEU A 11 30.98 37.45 1.97
CA LEU A 11 31.12 36.32 2.90
C LEU A 11 29.88 36.15 3.79
N CYS A 12 29.30 37.25 4.30
CA CYS A 12 28.06 37.21 5.07
C CYS A 12 26.87 36.69 4.23
N LEU A 13 26.72 37.12 2.99
CA LEU A 13 25.65 36.65 2.10
C LEU A 13 25.80 35.15 1.77
N LEU A 14 27.03 34.67 1.56
CA LEU A 14 27.36 33.25 1.37
C LEU A 14 27.07 32.40 2.61
N ALA A 15 27.39 32.91 3.81
CA ALA A 15 27.07 32.23 5.07
C ALA A 15 25.55 32.17 5.32
N LEU A 16 24.81 33.25 5.06
CA LEU A 16 23.36 33.31 5.24
C LEU A 16 22.61 32.43 4.23
N SER A 17 23.09 32.39 2.98
CA SER A 17 22.51 31.52 1.93
C SER A 17 22.79 30.04 2.18
N SER A 18 23.94 29.68 2.75
CA SER A 18 24.21 28.28 3.13
C SER A 18 23.42 27.84 4.37
N ALA A 19 23.16 28.74 5.33
CA ALA A 19 22.34 28.45 6.50
C ALA A 19 20.84 28.29 6.17
N CYS A 20 20.32 28.98 5.15
CA CYS A 20 18.95 28.82 4.65
C CYS A 20 18.79 27.69 3.63
N TYR A 21 19.89 27.07 3.19
CA TYR A 21 19.83 25.90 2.33
C TYR A 21 19.71 24.65 3.22
N ILE A 22 18.47 24.20 3.44
CA ILE A 22 18.19 22.96 4.16
C ILE A 22 18.82 21.79 3.38
N GLN A 23 20.05 21.40 3.78
CA GLN A 23 20.78 20.24 3.24
C GLN A 23 20.21 18.91 3.75
N ASN A 24 19.42 18.94 4.83
CA ASN A 24 18.75 17.78 5.45
C ASN A 24 17.23 17.82 5.22
N CYS A 25 16.79 18.05 3.99
CA CYS A 25 15.38 17.81 3.68
C CYS A 25 15.14 16.29 3.77
N PRO A 26 14.24 15.81 4.64
CA PRO A 26 13.86 14.40 4.62
C PRO A 26 13.39 14.05 3.22
N ARG A 27 13.65 12.80 2.82
CA ARG A 27 13.30 12.29 1.50
C ARG A 27 11.78 12.35 1.32
N GLY A 28 11.27 13.38 0.64
CA GLY A 28 9.83 13.62 0.58
C GLY A 28 9.44 15.05 0.18
N GLY A 29 9.76 15.48 -1.04
CA GLY A 29 9.15 16.66 -1.64
C GLY A 29 7.78 16.34 -2.24
N LYS A 30 6.96 17.36 -2.58
CA LYS A 30 5.61 17.18 -3.21
C LYS A 30 5.61 16.33 -4.50
N ARG A 31 6.80 16.08 -5.08
CA ARG A 31 7.03 15.34 -6.33
C ARG A 31 7.88 14.06 -6.13
N ALA A 32 8.25 13.73 -4.88
CA ALA A 32 9.08 12.56 -4.60
C ALA A 32 8.29 11.24 -4.62
N LEU A 33 6.96 11.29 -4.69
CA LEU A 33 6.10 10.13 -4.88
C LEU A 33 5.98 9.80 -6.38
N ALA A 34 7.11 9.50 -7.02
CA ALA A 34 7.08 8.84 -8.32
C ALA A 34 6.88 7.35 -8.06
N ASP A 35 5.64 6.89 -8.23
CA ASP A 35 5.25 5.52 -8.60
C ASP A 35 6.09 4.39 -7.96
N THR A 36 6.33 4.50 -6.66
CA THR A 36 6.97 3.42 -5.91
C THR A 36 5.83 2.58 -5.35
N ALA A 37 5.76 1.31 -5.76
CA ALA A 37 4.82 0.36 -5.20
C ALA A 37 4.84 0.48 -3.66
N LEU A 38 3.71 0.91 -3.09
CA LEU A 38 3.59 1.09 -1.65
C LEU A 38 3.73 -0.27 -0.99
N ARG A 39 4.65 -0.38 -0.04
CA ARG A 39 4.79 -1.61 0.73
C ARG A 39 3.55 -1.82 1.61
N GLN A 40 3.26 -3.08 1.93
CA GLN A 40 2.30 -3.38 2.98
C GLN A 40 2.81 -2.83 4.32
N CYS A 41 1.92 -2.23 5.12
CA CYS A 41 2.27 -1.84 6.48
C CYS A 41 2.64 -3.07 7.33
N MET A 42 3.46 -2.85 8.36
CA MET A 42 4.08 -3.94 9.12
C MET A 42 3.06 -4.88 9.76
N PRO A 43 3.44 -6.17 9.95
CA PRO A 43 2.56 -7.11 10.62
C PRO A 43 2.51 -6.86 12.13
N CYS A 44 1.37 -7.20 12.74
CA CYS A 44 1.07 -6.96 14.15
C CYS A 44 0.14 -8.05 14.73
N GLY A 45 -0.14 -7.95 16.03
CA GLY A 45 -1.05 -8.85 16.73
C GLY A 45 -0.51 -10.28 16.96
N PRO A 46 -1.35 -11.16 17.53
CA PRO A 46 -0.97 -12.52 17.88
C PRO A 46 -0.48 -13.30 16.65
N GLY A 47 0.75 -13.80 16.71
CA GLY A 47 1.34 -14.56 15.62
C GLY A 47 1.59 -13.76 14.34
N ASN A 48 1.64 -12.41 14.40
CA ASN A 48 1.84 -11.54 13.23
C ASN A 48 0.76 -11.75 12.13
N ARG A 49 -0.46 -12.12 12.54
CA ARG A 49 -1.58 -12.41 11.63
C ARG A 49 -2.40 -11.18 11.23
N GLY A 50 -2.08 -10.01 11.78
CA GLY A 50 -2.68 -8.75 11.38
C GLY A 50 -1.66 -7.82 10.74
N ASN A 51 -2.15 -6.69 10.21
CA ASN A 51 -1.34 -5.59 9.70
C ASN A 51 -1.77 -4.27 10.35
N CYS A 52 -0.83 -3.33 10.41
CA CYS A 52 -1.09 -2.00 10.95
C CYS A 52 -1.94 -1.16 9.99
N PHE A 53 -3.01 -0.56 10.52
CA PHE A 53 -3.83 0.42 9.80
C PHE A 53 -3.56 1.85 10.28
N GLY A 54 -2.97 2.00 11.47
CA GLY A 54 -2.50 3.24 12.07
C GLY A 54 -1.68 2.96 13.33
N PRO A 55 -1.07 3.97 13.98
CA PRO A 55 -0.13 3.76 15.10
C PRO A 55 -0.77 3.06 16.31
N GLY A 56 -2.09 3.16 16.45
CA GLY A 56 -2.88 2.49 17.49
C GLY A 56 -3.87 1.45 16.96
N ILE A 57 -3.72 0.96 15.73
CA ILE A 57 -4.71 0.08 15.09
C ILE A 57 -4.02 -1.11 14.41
N CYS A 58 -4.36 -2.32 14.84
CA CYS A 58 -3.92 -3.57 14.25
C CYS A 58 -5.14 -4.43 13.87
N CYS A 59 -5.24 -4.85 12.62
CA CYS A 59 -6.38 -5.65 12.16
C CYS A 59 -5.95 -6.84 11.30
N GLY A 60 -6.74 -7.90 11.33
CA GLY A 60 -6.58 -9.07 10.46
C GLY A 60 -7.89 -9.83 10.30
N ALA A 61 -8.06 -10.51 9.17
CA ALA A 61 -9.33 -11.17 8.83
C ALA A 61 -9.81 -12.17 9.91
N GLU A 62 -8.89 -12.93 10.50
CA GLU A 62 -9.20 -13.91 11.57
C GLU A 62 -9.17 -13.30 12.99
N LEU A 63 -8.59 -12.12 13.16
CA LEU A 63 -8.36 -11.49 14.46
C LEU A 63 -9.41 -10.43 14.81
N GLY A 64 -10.09 -9.87 13.80
CA GLY A 64 -10.82 -8.62 13.94
C GLY A 64 -9.84 -7.44 14.03
N CYS A 65 -10.15 -6.46 14.88
CA CYS A 65 -9.33 -5.27 15.08
C CYS A 65 -9.04 -5.01 16.56
N TYR A 66 -7.78 -4.72 16.84
CA TYR A 66 -7.27 -4.24 18.11
C TYR A 66 -7.00 -2.74 18.02
N LEU A 67 -7.56 -1.97 18.97
CA LEU A 67 -7.43 -0.51 19.04
C LEU A 67 -6.81 -0.11 20.37
N GLY A 68 -5.62 0.49 20.33
CA GLY A 68 -4.92 1.00 21.52
C GLY A 68 -4.50 -0.07 22.53
N THR A 69 -4.41 -1.33 22.13
CA THR A 69 -4.03 -2.45 22.99
C THR A 69 -2.54 -2.80 22.86
N ALA A 70 -2.07 -3.82 23.58
CA ALA A 70 -0.66 -4.23 23.53
C ALA A 70 -0.24 -4.70 22.13
N GLU A 71 -1.17 -5.26 21.37
CA GLU A 71 -1.02 -5.78 20.01
C GLU A 71 -0.67 -4.69 19.00
N THR A 72 -1.02 -3.43 19.28
CA THR A 72 -0.81 -2.28 18.38
C THR A 72 0.53 -1.58 18.60
N ARG A 73 1.30 -1.94 19.64
CA ARG A 73 2.54 -1.23 20.00
C ARG A 73 3.55 -1.15 18.86
N ARG A 74 3.66 -2.22 18.07
CA ARG A 74 4.54 -2.23 16.89
C ARG A 74 4.11 -1.21 15.84
N CYS A 75 2.81 -0.94 15.70
CA CYS A 75 2.32 -0.04 14.65
C CYS A 75 2.80 1.40 14.81
N ALA A 76 3.17 1.84 16.02
CA ALA A 76 3.81 3.13 16.22
C ALA A 76 5.23 3.20 15.64
N GLU A 77 5.88 2.05 15.38
CA GLU A 77 7.20 2.00 14.73
C GLU A 77 7.12 2.43 13.26
N GLU A 78 5.94 2.30 12.65
CA GLU A 78 5.65 2.68 11.26
C GLU A 78 5.95 4.17 10.99
N ASP A 79 5.72 5.05 11.98
CA ASP A 79 5.97 6.49 11.90
C ASP A 79 7.46 6.85 11.75
N TYR A 80 8.36 5.94 12.14
CA TYR A 80 9.80 6.12 12.04
C TYR A 80 10.38 5.52 10.75
N LEU A 81 9.57 4.82 9.95
CA LEU A 81 10.02 4.23 8.69
C LEU A 81 9.96 5.26 7.57
N PRO A 82 11.07 5.52 6.86
CA PRO A 82 11.11 6.54 5.81
C PRO A 82 10.38 6.12 4.52
N SER A 83 9.97 4.86 4.41
CA SER A 83 9.23 4.34 3.25
C SER A 83 7.74 4.34 3.56
N PRO A 84 6.89 4.95 2.69
CA PRO A 84 5.46 4.94 2.92
C PRO A 84 4.90 3.52 2.78
N CYS A 85 3.91 3.19 3.60
CA CYS A 85 3.18 1.94 3.51
C CYS A 85 1.69 2.18 3.25
N GLN A 86 1.00 1.12 2.84
CA GLN A 86 -0.45 1.11 2.75
C GLN A 86 -1.01 -0.13 3.45
N ALA A 87 -2.09 0.07 4.21
CA ALA A 87 -2.84 -1.02 4.79
C ALA A 87 -3.57 -1.83 3.70
N GLY A 88 -3.85 -3.10 3.98
CA GLY A 88 -4.45 -4.01 3.01
C GLY A 88 -5.94 -3.74 2.78
N GLY A 89 -6.58 -4.63 2.01
CA GLY A 89 -8.02 -4.62 1.80
C GLY A 89 -8.50 -3.61 0.76
N GLN A 90 -9.75 -3.76 0.33
CA GLN A 90 -10.42 -2.86 -0.61
C GLN A 90 -10.71 -1.50 0.07
N PRO A 91 -10.73 -0.38 -0.69
CA PRO A 91 -11.11 0.92 -0.14
C PRO A 91 -12.57 0.92 0.33
N CYS A 92 -12.84 1.62 1.44
CA CYS A 92 -14.18 1.79 2.00
C CYS A 92 -14.33 3.17 2.66
N GLY A 93 -15.57 3.63 2.80
CA GLY A 93 -15.89 4.93 3.42
C GLY A 93 -15.10 6.11 2.84
N SER A 94 -14.76 7.07 3.72
CA SER A 94 -14.01 8.28 3.37
C SER A 94 -12.50 8.10 3.60
N GLY A 95 -11.86 7.30 2.74
CA GLY A 95 -10.41 7.06 2.79
C GLY A 95 -9.98 5.96 3.76
N GLY A 96 -10.92 5.09 4.16
CA GLY A 96 -10.62 3.87 4.90
C GLY A 96 -10.34 2.68 3.99
N ARG A 97 -9.97 1.56 4.60
CA ARG A 97 -9.81 0.26 3.93
C ARG A 97 -10.38 -0.85 4.79
N CYS A 98 -10.92 -1.88 4.14
CA CYS A 98 -11.51 -3.03 4.82
C CYS A 98 -10.41 -3.80 5.57
N ALA A 99 -10.53 -3.83 6.88
CA ALA A 99 -9.48 -4.32 7.77
C ALA A 99 -9.76 -5.73 8.30
N ALA A 100 -11.04 -6.07 8.42
CA ALA A 100 -11.58 -7.37 8.79
C ALA A 100 -13.03 -7.48 8.26
N PRO A 101 -13.67 -8.67 8.28
CA PRO A 101 -15.03 -8.84 7.79
C PRO A 101 -16.00 -7.86 8.45
N GLY A 102 -16.61 -7.00 7.63
CA GLY A 102 -17.56 -5.98 8.07
C GLY A 102 -16.95 -4.77 8.77
N ILE A 103 -15.62 -4.60 8.78
CA ILE A 103 -14.93 -3.50 9.48
C ILE A 103 -14.10 -2.67 8.50
N CYS A 104 -14.42 -1.38 8.39
CA CYS A 104 -13.68 -0.37 7.66
C CYS A 104 -12.82 0.46 8.61
N CYS A 105 -11.51 0.58 8.35
CA CYS A 105 -10.59 1.36 9.18
C CYS A 105 -9.87 2.46 8.41
N THR A 106 -9.73 3.61 9.05
CA THR A 106 -8.78 4.67 8.71
C THR A 106 -7.55 4.55 9.62
N ALA A 107 -6.60 5.49 9.51
CA ALA A 107 -5.44 5.53 10.41
C ALA A 107 -5.79 5.84 11.87
N GLU A 108 -7.00 6.36 12.13
CA GLU A 108 -7.40 6.87 13.44
C GLU A 108 -8.59 6.12 14.04
N THR A 109 -9.52 5.67 13.20
CA THR A 109 -10.78 5.06 13.66
C THR A 109 -11.20 3.88 12.78
N CYS A 110 -11.99 2.98 13.36
CA CYS A 110 -12.65 1.89 12.66
C CYS A 110 -14.16 1.97 12.88
N ALA A 111 -14.93 1.61 11.86
CA ALA A 111 -16.38 1.54 11.91
C ALA A 111 -16.87 0.27 11.20
N MET A 112 -18.06 -0.19 11.57
CA MET A 112 -18.71 -1.28 10.84
C MET A 112 -19.15 -0.77 9.47
N ASP A 113 -18.85 -1.54 8.43
CA ASP A 113 -19.21 -1.24 7.05
C ASP A 113 -19.61 -2.54 6.34
N ALA A 114 -20.84 -2.59 5.82
CA ALA A 114 -21.35 -3.74 5.11
C ALA A 114 -20.59 -4.00 3.79
N GLY A 115 -19.97 -2.97 3.21
CA GLY A 115 -19.12 -3.11 2.02
C GLY A 115 -17.82 -3.88 2.28
N CYS A 116 -17.49 -4.14 3.55
CA CYS A 116 -16.36 -4.97 3.95
C CYS A 116 -16.75 -6.40 4.35
N LEU A 117 -18.03 -6.77 4.23
CA LEU A 117 -18.45 -8.16 4.38
C LEU A 117 -17.98 -8.94 3.15
N ASP A 118 -17.50 -10.16 3.38
CA ASP A 118 -16.79 -10.98 2.41
C ASP A 118 -17.58 -11.18 1.10
N GLU A 119 -17.15 -10.51 0.04
CA GLU A 119 -17.34 -10.94 -1.35
C GLU A 119 -15.97 -11.30 -1.93
N GLY A 120 -15.32 -12.32 -1.35
CA GLY A 120 -14.22 -13.06 -1.96
C GLY A 120 -12.95 -12.27 -2.23
N SER A 121 -12.19 -11.94 -1.18
CA SER A 121 -10.82 -11.46 -1.34
C SER A 121 -9.80 -12.62 -1.35
N ASP A 122 -9.90 -13.49 -2.35
CA ASP A 122 -8.79 -14.35 -2.83
C ASP A 122 -7.76 -13.52 -3.64
N GLY A 123 -7.40 -12.33 -3.14
CA GLY A 123 -6.75 -11.29 -3.96
C GLY A 123 -5.43 -10.75 -3.43
N ALA A 124 -4.83 -11.38 -2.42
CA ALA A 124 -3.56 -10.91 -1.84
C ALA A 124 -2.54 -12.03 -1.65
N GLN A 125 -2.40 -12.92 -2.63
CA GLN A 125 -1.15 -13.63 -2.84
C GLN A 125 -1.06 -14.13 -4.29
N GLU A 126 -0.52 -13.32 -5.20
CA GLU A 126 0.24 -13.76 -6.39
C GLU A 126 0.90 -12.55 -7.07
N VAL A 127 2.05 -12.12 -6.55
CA VAL A 127 3.08 -11.48 -7.37
C VAL A 127 4.42 -12.07 -6.96
N ALA A 128 4.78 -13.21 -7.55
CA ALA A 128 6.09 -13.49 -8.14
C ALA A 128 6.33 -15.00 -8.36
N GLU A 129 5.65 -15.59 -9.34
CA GLU A 129 6.34 -16.45 -10.30
C GLU A 129 5.79 -16.14 -11.70
N LYS A 130 6.51 -15.27 -12.42
CA LYS A 130 6.27 -15.07 -13.85
C LYS A 130 6.73 -16.33 -14.58
N ASN A 131 5.81 -17.23 -14.90
CA ASN A 131 5.97 -18.17 -16.00
C ASN A 131 4.80 -18.03 -16.98
N LEU A 132 5.11 -17.28 -18.06
CA LEU A 132 4.79 -17.57 -19.45
C LEU A 132 3.33 -17.88 -19.86
N THR A 133 2.83 -17.02 -20.77
CA THR A 133 1.61 -17.09 -21.60
C THR A 133 0.25 -16.91 -20.91
N VAL A 134 -0.01 -15.67 -20.44
CA VAL A 134 -1.39 -15.17 -20.34
C VAL A 134 -1.89 -14.92 -21.76
N LEU A 135 -2.67 -15.85 -22.32
CA LEU A 135 -3.61 -15.52 -23.37
C LEU A 135 -4.78 -14.83 -22.68
N ASP A 136 -5.09 -13.62 -23.15
CA ASP A 136 -6.22 -12.81 -22.71
C ASP A 136 -7.47 -13.68 -22.54
N GLY A 137 -8.23 -13.48 -21.45
CA GLY A 137 -9.37 -14.34 -21.08
C GLY A 137 -10.42 -14.45 -22.20
N SER A 138 -10.46 -13.47 -23.10
CA SER A 138 -11.27 -13.46 -24.31
C SER A 138 -10.88 -14.56 -25.33
N ALA A 139 -9.59 -14.84 -25.51
CA ALA A 139 -9.08 -15.85 -26.43
C ALA A 139 -9.20 -17.27 -25.85
N GLY A 140 -9.03 -17.41 -24.54
CA GLY A 140 -9.23 -18.69 -23.84
C GLY A 140 -10.67 -19.20 -23.94
N ASP A 141 -11.64 -18.31 -23.77
CA ASP A 141 -13.06 -18.65 -23.85
C ASP A 141 -13.50 -19.01 -25.30
N LEU A 142 -12.88 -18.38 -26.30
CA LEU A 142 -13.09 -18.72 -27.71
C LEU A 142 -12.52 -20.10 -28.07
N LEU A 143 -11.33 -20.44 -27.57
CA LEU A 143 -10.70 -21.74 -27.82
C LEU A 143 -11.52 -22.89 -27.21
N LEU A 144 -12.06 -22.70 -26.00
CA LEU A 144 -12.96 -23.68 -25.37
C LEU A 144 -14.22 -23.88 -26.22
N LYS A 145 -14.86 -22.80 -26.69
CA LYS A 145 -16.05 -22.89 -27.54
C LYS A 145 -15.76 -23.63 -28.86
N LEU A 146 -14.60 -23.43 -29.48
CA LEU A 146 -14.19 -24.14 -30.69
C LEU A 146 -13.94 -25.64 -30.43
N MET A 147 -13.29 -25.99 -29.33
CA MET A 147 -13.09 -27.38 -28.90
C MET A 147 -14.44 -28.11 -28.69
N HIS A 148 -15.41 -27.44 -28.04
CA HIS A 148 -16.74 -28.00 -27.83
C HIS A 148 -17.52 -28.22 -29.14
N LEU A 149 -17.35 -27.34 -30.13
CA LEU A 149 -17.97 -27.49 -31.45
C LEU A 149 -17.34 -28.64 -32.26
N ALA A 150 -16.01 -28.78 -32.22
CA ALA A 150 -15.30 -29.87 -32.88
C ALA A 150 -15.68 -31.25 -32.29
N ASN A 151 -15.80 -31.34 -30.97
CA ASN A 151 -16.16 -32.58 -30.29
C ASN A 151 -17.63 -33.00 -30.59
N ARG A 152 -18.53 -32.02 -30.76
CA ARG A 152 -19.91 -32.29 -31.23
C ARG A 152 -19.94 -32.80 -32.67
N GLN A 153 -19.04 -32.35 -33.55
CA GLN A 153 -18.97 -32.86 -34.92
C GLN A 153 -18.43 -34.30 -34.98
N GLN A 154 -17.47 -34.66 -34.13
CA GLN A 154 -16.97 -36.04 -34.05
C GLN A 154 -18.04 -37.04 -33.58
N GLN A 155 -18.95 -36.61 -32.70
CA GLN A 155 -20.09 -37.44 -32.28
C GLN A 155 -21.17 -37.62 -33.36
N GLN A 156 -21.19 -36.81 -34.43
CA GLN A 156 -22.13 -36.98 -35.54
C GLN A 156 -21.57 -37.83 -36.69
N GLN A 157 -20.32 -38.28 -36.61
CA GLN A 157 -19.66 -39.12 -37.62
C GLN A 157 -19.42 -40.58 -37.17
N GLN A 158 -19.98 -40.99 -36.04
CA GLN A 158 -20.21 -42.39 -35.66
C GLN A 158 -21.70 -42.70 -35.71
#